data_AF-A0A5B0RGG0-F1
#
_entry.id   AF-A0A5B0RGG0-F1
#
_cell.length_a   1.000
_cell.length_b   1.000
_cell.length_c   1.000
_cell.angle_alpha   90.00
_cell.angle_beta   90.00
_cell.angle_gamma   90.00
#
_symmetry.space_group_name_H-M   'P 1'
#
loop_
_entity.id
_entity.type
_entity.pdbx_description
1 polymer ?
#
loop_
_entity_poly.entity_id
_entity_poly.type
_entity_poly.pdbx_seq_one_letter_code
_entity_poly.pdbx_strand_id
1 'polypeptide(L)'
;MRLMKLKTIGVELGKHKPRWRRINPVAIELGLSHSIIGLDDHPNPASQLYPYCLDQLSRYFDGEIDFNSFEESIRVAFPRHGYLLSTVDKLTNSILKQFAQIHQEPKNKELLNLLNRERILSSISPITQISYRHQAESILEEEEGELFRAEWVSYFSFSDTSAEASQNTTRRRN
;
A
#
# COMPACT_ATOMS: atom_id res chain seq x y z
N MET A 1 10.44 1.99 -8.54
CA MET A 1 9.33 2.47 -9.39
C MET A 1 8.76 3.84 -8.96
N ARG A 2 8.34 4.07 -7.70
CA ARG A 2 7.65 5.32 -7.27
C ARG A 2 8.56 6.54 -7.05
N LEU A 3 9.64 6.40 -6.27
CA LEU A 3 10.64 7.48 -6.12
C LEU A 3 11.26 7.86 -7.47
N MET A 4 11.48 6.86 -8.33
CA MET A 4 11.90 7.10 -9.71
C MET A 4 10.87 7.93 -10.49
N LYS A 5 9.57 7.67 -10.32
CA LYS A 5 8.51 8.48 -10.95
C LYS A 5 8.52 9.93 -10.44
N LEU A 6 8.67 10.14 -9.13
CA LEU A 6 8.80 11.50 -8.57
C LEU A 6 10.06 12.20 -9.06
N LYS A 7 11.18 11.47 -9.18
CA LYS A 7 12.43 11.97 -9.75
C LYS A 7 12.25 12.40 -11.20
N THR A 8 11.63 11.57 -12.04
CA THR A 8 11.38 11.91 -13.44
C THR A 8 10.47 13.12 -13.58
N ILE A 9 9.42 13.20 -12.77
CA ILE A 9 8.52 14.36 -12.74
C ILE A 9 9.27 15.62 -12.32
N GLY A 10 10.08 15.57 -11.26
CA GLY A 10 10.89 16.71 -10.83
C GLY A 10 11.87 17.18 -11.92
N VAL A 11 12.52 16.25 -12.61
CA VAL A 11 13.41 16.56 -13.74
C VAL A 11 12.65 17.16 -14.93
N GLU A 12 11.48 16.61 -15.26
CA GLU A 12 10.63 17.11 -16.34
C GLU A 12 10.13 18.53 -16.05
N LEU A 13 9.63 18.78 -14.84
CA LEU A 13 9.22 20.11 -14.38
C LEU A 13 10.40 21.09 -14.37
N GLY A 14 11.61 20.64 -14.04
CA GLY A 14 12.83 21.46 -14.02
C GLY A 14 13.41 21.81 -15.39
N LYS A 15 13.07 21.07 -16.46
CA LYS A 15 13.49 21.36 -17.84
C LYS A 15 12.74 22.53 -18.46
N HIS A 16 11.48 22.69 -18.10
CA HIS A 16 10.69 23.83 -18.54
C HIS A 16 11.06 25.04 -17.68
N LYS A 17 11.34 26.21 -18.31
CA LYS A 17 11.35 27.47 -17.55
C LYS A 17 10.03 27.53 -16.79
N PRO A 18 10.03 27.76 -15.46
CA PRO A 18 8.80 27.75 -14.69
C PRO A 18 7.89 28.83 -15.27
N ARG A 19 6.86 28.41 -16.01
CA ARG A 19 5.84 29.32 -16.56
C ARG A 19 5.06 29.99 -15.42
N TRP A 20 5.05 29.33 -14.26
CA TRP A 20 4.49 29.79 -13.01
C TRP A 20 5.55 29.69 -11.92
N ARG A 21 5.78 30.77 -11.18
CA ARG A 21 6.25 30.61 -9.79
C ARG A 21 5.17 29.78 -9.09
N ARG A 22 5.59 28.76 -8.32
CA ARG A 22 4.67 27.89 -7.59
C ARG A 22 3.71 28.69 -6.70
N ILE A 23 4.17 29.85 -6.24
CA ILE A 23 3.45 30.74 -5.36
C ILE A 23 3.27 32.10 -6.03
N ASN A 24 2.05 32.63 -5.95
CA ASN A 24 1.75 34.00 -6.33
C ASN A 24 2.28 34.95 -5.22
N PRO A 25 3.17 35.92 -5.51
CA PRO A 25 3.68 36.84 -4.50
C PRO A 25 2.58 37.62 -3.77
N VAL A 26 1.51 37.99 -4.48
CA VAL A 26 0.36 38.68 -3.87
C VAL A 26 -0.36 37.78 -2.86
N ALA A 27 -0.39 36.46 -3.10
CA ALA A 27 -0.98 35.52 -2.14
C ALA A 27 -0.11 35.37 -0.88
N ILE A 28 1.20 35.59 -0.96
CA ILE A 28 2.09 35.65 0.21
C ILE A 28 1.79 36.90 1.03
N GLU A 29 1.71 38.06 0.38
CA GLU A 29 1.40 39.34 1.04
C GLU A 29 0.05 39.30 1.76
N LEU A 30 -0.94 38.61 1.19
CA LEU A 30 -2.26 38.42 1.79
C LEU A 30 -2.30 37.32 2.86
N GLY A 31 -1.18 36.64 3.16
CA GLY A 31 -1.14 35.53 4.12
C GLY A 31 -1.89 34.27 3.66
N LEU A 32 -2.21 34.17 2.37
CA LEU A 32 -2.95 33.04 1.76
C LEU A 32 -2.03 31.88 1.35
N SER A 33 -0.72 32.10 1.29
CA SER A 33 0.27 31.09 0.89
C SER A 33 1.59 31.26 1.63
N HIS A 34 2.25 30.15 1.93
CA HIS A 34 3.54 30.13 2.62
C HIS A 34 4.65 29.68 1.67
N SER A 35 5.75 30.44 1.61
CA SER A 35 6.97 30.03 0.91
C SER A 35 7.68 28.94 1.69
N ILE A 36 8.14 27.90 0.99
CA ILE A 36 9.01 26.88 1.56
C ILE A 36 10.46 27.34 1.39
N ILE A 37 11.08 27.64 2.53
CA ILE A 37 12.49 28.05 2.62
C ILE A 37 13.38 27.00 1.93
N GLY A 38 14.28 27.46 1.07
CA GLY A 38 15.22 26.60 0.34
C GLY A 38 14.64 25.91 -0.91
N LEU A 39 13.31 25.88 -1.07
CA LEU A 39 12.67 25.41 -2.29
C LEU A 39 12.29 26.59 -3.20
N ASP A 40 11.54 27.56 -2.67
CA ASP A 40 11.03 28.70 -3.45
C ASP A 40 12.07 29.81 -3.67
N ASP A 41 13.17 29.80 -2.89
CA ASP A 41 14.29 30.74 -3.02
C ASP A 41 15.27 30.35 -4.15
N HIS A 42 15.15 29.14 -4.69
CA HIS A 42 16.06 28.62 -5.70
C HIS A 42 15.74 29.21 -7.10
N PRO A 43 16.73 29.54 -7.95
CA PRO A 43 16.51 30.04 -9.31
C PRO A 43 15.67 29.10 -10.19
N ASN A 44 15.72 27.80 -9.88
CA ASN A 44 14.86 26.78 -10.47
C ASN A 44 14.21 25.96 -9.34
N PRO A 45 13.04 26.36 -8.80
CA PRO A 45 12.41 25.65 -7.68
C PRO A 45 12.03 24.22 -8.07
N ALA A 46 11.70 23.98 -9.34
CA ALA A 46 11.30 22.66 -9.84
C ALA A 46 12.44 21.63 -9.77
N SER A 47 13.71 22.04 -9.94
CA SER A 47 14.85 21.12 -9.81
C SER A 47 15.10 20.67 -8.38
N GLN A 48 14.64 21.43 -7.38
CA GLN A 48 14.83 21.13 -5.95
C GLN A 48 13.68 20.30 -5.34
N LEU A 49 12.61 20.05 -6.09
CA LEU A 49 11.45 19.27 -5.60
C LEU A 49 11.82 17.87 -5.12
N TYR A 50 12.64 17.16 -5.89
CA TYR A 50 13.03 15.79 -5.55
C TYR A 50 13.97 15.73 -4.33
N PRO A 51 15.06 16.53 -4.27
CA PRO A 51 15.86 16.68 -3.05
C PRO A 51 15.04 17.05 -1.81
N TYR A 52 14.13 18.03 -1.93
CA TYR A 52 13.23 18.43 -0.84
C TYR A 52 12.37 17.25 -0.36
N CYS A 53 11.80 16.46 -1.27
CA CYS A 53 11.00 15.30 -0.87
C CYS A 53 11.81 14.21 -0.15
N LEU A 54 13.09 14.03 -0.51
CA LEU A 54 13.97 13.09 0.20
C LEU A 54 14.30 13.58 1.61
N ASP A 55 14.55 14.88 1.76
CA ASP A 55 14.76 15.50 3.07
C ASP A 55 13.54 15.31 3.98
N GLN A 56 12.34 15.65 3.48
CA GLN A 56 11.10 15.47 4.25
C GLN A 56 10.85 14.00 4.61
N LEU A 57 11.21 13.06 3.72
CA LEU A 57 11.11 11.63 4.01
C LEU A 57 12.09 11.18 5.10
N SER A 58 13.34 11.67 5.06
CA SER A 58 14.32 11.39 6.13
C SER A 58 13.81 11.88 7.47
N ARG A 59 13.38 13.14 7.53
CA ARG A 59 12.87 13.78 8.75
C ARG A 59 11.65 13.06 9.32
N TYR A 60 10.79 12.52 8.44
CA TYR A 60 9.67 11.68 8.86
C TYR A 60 10.13 10.35 9.48
N PHE A 61 11.11 9.67 8.86
CA PHE A 61 11.66 8.43 9.40
C PHE A 61 12.47 8.61 10.69
N ASP A 62 13.15 9.74 10.82
CA ASP A 62 13.88 10.13 12.03
C ASP A 62 12.91 10.60 13.16
N GLY A 63 11.62 10.74 12.86
CA GLY A 63 10.59 11.13 13.82
C GLY A 63 10.56 12.62 14.14
N GLU A 64 11.26 13.46 13.37
CA GLU A 64 11.29 14.91 13.56
C GLU A 64 9.97 15.59 13.17
N ILE A 65 9.27 15.01 12.19
CA ILE A 65 7.97 15.48 11.73
C ILE A 65 6.95 14.35 11.80
N ASP A 66 5.71 14.70 12.14
CA ASP A 66 4.62 13.74 12.15
C ASP A 66 4.11 13.45 10.73
N PHE A 67 3.30 12.40 10.62
CA PHE A 67 2.79 11.95 9.34
C PHE A 67 1.94 13.03 8.63
N ASN A 68 1.15 13.82 9.36
CA ASN A 68 0.31 14.86 8.75
C ASN A 68 1.17 15.99 8.17
N SER A 69 2.20 16.44 8.89
CA SER A 69 3.15 17.43 8.39
C SER A 69 3.90 16.91 7.17
N PHE A 70 4.35 15.65 7.20
CA PHE A 70 4.98 15.02 6.04
C PHE A 70 4.05 14.97 4.83
N GLU A 71 2.80 14.53 5.01
CA GLU A 71 1.83 14.45 3.91
C GLU A 71 1.60 15.82 3.27
N GLU A 72 1.46 16.86 4.08
CA GLU A 72 1.24 18.21 3.60
C GLU A 72 2.47 18.75 2.85
N SER A 73 3.68 18.58 3.40
CA SER A 73 4.94 18.95 2.74
C SER A 73 5.06 18.31 1.34
N ILE A 74 4.75 17.02 1.23
CA ILE A 74 4.83 16.28 -0.04
C ILE A 74 3.72 16.69 -1.01
N ARG A 75 2.52 17.03 -0.51
CA ARG A 75 1.41 17.54 -1.33
C ARG A 75 1.73 18.93 -1.88
N VAL A 76 2.33 19.77 -1.07
CA VAL A 76 2.75 21.11 -1.48
C VAL A 76 3.89 21.05 -2.51
N ALA A 77 4.83 20.09 -2.38
CA ALA A 77 5.86 19.84 -3.38
C ALA A 77 5.33 19.21 -4.69
N PHE A 78 4.49 18.17 -4.58
CA PHE A 78 3.91 17.46 -5.72
C PHE A 78 2.37 17.41 -5.62
N PRO A 79 1.64 18.47 -6.00
CA PRO A 79 0.19 18.55 -5.80
C PRO A 79 -0.60 17.40 -6.43
N ARG A 80 -0.16 16.92 -7.60
CA ARG A 80 -0.85 15.82 -8.32
C ARG A 80 -0.31 14.44 -8.01
N HIS A 81 0.89 14.32 -7.43
CA HIS A 81 1.60 13.03 -7.34
C HIS A 81 2.11 12.71 -5.93
N GLY A 82 1.94 13.61 -4.97
CA GLY A 82 2.40 13.44 -3.59
C GLY A 82 1.76 12.24 -2.88
N TYR A 83 0.53 11.89 -3.28
CA TYR A 83 -0.16 10.69 -2.80
C TYR A 83 0.65 9.40 -3.02
N LEU A 84 1.52 9.35 -4.05
CA LEU A 84 2.33 8.17 -4.34
C LEU A 84 3.34 7.84 -3.23
N LEU A 85 3.69 8.81 -2.40
CA LEU A 85 4.56 8.61 -1.25
C LEU A 85 3.72 8.46 0.03
N SER A 86 2.85 9.44 0.32
CA SER A 86 2.10 9.47 1.58
C SER A 86 1.17 8.27 1.80
N THR A 87 0.55 7.73 0.75
CA THR A 87 -0.35 6.57 0.86
C THR A 87 0.38 5.27 1.18
N VAL A 88 1.66 5.17 0.82
CA VAL A 88 2.45 3.95 1.02
C VAL A 88 2.82 3.80 2.48
N ASP A 89 3.27 4.89 3.11
CA ASP A 89 3.59 4.89 4.53
C ASP A 89 2.33 4.66 5.36
N LYS A 90 1.18 5.23 4.97
CA LYS A 90 -0.13 4.90 5.58
C LYS A 90 -0.43 3.40 5.49
N LEU A 91 -0.28 2.82 4.30
CA LEU A 91 -0.55 1.40 4.08
C LEU A 91 0.40 0.52 4.90
N THR A 92 1.70 0.81 4.87
CA THR A 92 2.72 0.07 5.62
C THR A 92 2.46 0.15 7.12
N ASN A 93 2.16 1.34 7.64
CA ASN A 93 1.80 1.52 9.04
C ASN A 93 0.49 0.80 9.40
N SER A 94 -0.51 0.80 8.52
CA SER A 94 -1.74 0.05 8.74
C SER A 94 -1.47 -1.45 8.80
N ILE A 95 -0.65 -1.98 7.88
CA ILE A 95 -0.25 -3.39 7.87
C ILE A 95 0.51 -3.75 9.16
N LEU A 96 1.46 -2.91 9.58
CA LEU A 96 2.21 -3.09 10.81
C LEU A 96 1.29 -3.14 12.04
N LYS A 97 0.30 -2.24 12.11
CA LYS A 97 -0.71 -2.24 13.17
C LYS A 97 -1.51 -3.55 13.21
N GLN A 98 -1.92 -4.07 12.06
CA GLN A 98 -2.61 -5.37 12.01
C GLN A 98 -1.70 -6.50 12.50
N PHE A 99 -0.42 -6.52 12.12
CA PHE A 99 0.53 -7.51 12.65
C PHE A 99 0.72 -7.39 14.16
N ALA A 100 0.85 -6.17 14.67
CA ALA A 100 0.95 -5.93 16.11
C ALA A 100 -0.30 -6.42 16.84
N GLN A 101 -1.49 -6.17 16.30
CA GLN A 101 -2.76 -6.65 16.87
C GLN A 101 -2.84 -8.18 16.88
N ILE A 102 -2.48 -8.83 15.76
CA ILE A 102 -2.41 -10.31 15.68
C ILE A 102 -1.43 -10.88 16.72
N HIS A 103 -0.33 -10.17 16.99
CA HIS A 103 0.68 -10.61 17.95
C HIS A 103 0.33 -10.30 19.41
N GLN A 104 -0.45 -9.26 19.70
CA GLN A 104 -0.79 -8.89 21.08
C GLN A 104 -1.98 -9.69 21.62
N GLU A 105 -2.97 -9.97 20.78
CA GLU A 105 -4.19 -10.65 21.21
C GLU A 105 -4.01 -12.19 21.21
N PRO A 106 -4.32 -12.87 22.33
CA PRO A 106 -4.16 -14.33 22.44
C PRO A 106 -5.09 -15.10 21.49
N LYS A 107 -6.33 -14.63 21.32
CA LYS A 107 -7.31 -15.23 20.39
C LYS A 107 -6.79 -15.31 18.96
N ASN A 108 -6.18 -14.22 18.47
CA ASN A 108 -5.60 -14.16 17.13
C ASN A 108 -4.46 -15.19 16.95
N LYS A 109 -3.65 -15.42 17.99
CA LYS A 109 -2.61 -16.46 17.96
C LYS A 109 -3.21 -17.86 17.90
N GLU A 110 -4.26 -18.12 18.66
CA GLU A 110 -4.94 -19.43 18.66
C GLU A 110 -5.60 -19.72 17.31
N LEU A 111 -6.29 -18.74 16.73
CA LEU A 111 -6.87 -18.83 15.39
C LEU A 111 -5.80 -19.05 14.31
N LEU A 112 -4.66 -18.33 14.41
CA LEU A 112 -3.53 -18.53 13.49
C LEU A 112 -2.93 -19.94 13.61
N ASN A 113 -2.80 -20.46 14.83
CA ASN A 113 -2.33 -21.83 15.07
C ASN A 113 -3.31 -22.86 14.52
N LEU A 114 -4.62 -22.65 14.70
CA LEU A 114 -5.67 -23.49 14.16
C LEU A 114 -5.61 -23.51 12.62
N LEU A 115 -5.44 -22.35 11.98
CA LEU A 115 -5.23 -22.22 10.54
C LEU A 115 -3.97 -22.95 10.09
N ASN A 116 -2.83 -22.76 10.75
CA ASN A 116 -1.58 -23.42 10.37
C ASN A 116 -1.69 -24.95 10.45
N ARG A 117 -2.38 -25.49 11.47
CA ARG A 117 -2.65 -26.93 11.57
C ARG A 117 -3.49 -27.44 10.40
N GLU A 118 -4.52 -26.71 10.00
CA GLU A 118 -5.35 -27.06 8.85
C GLU A 118 -4.55 -27.04 7.54
N ARG A 119 -3.69 -26.04 7.35
CA ARG A 119 -2.86 -25.90 6.13
C ARG A 119 -1.80 -26.98 5.94
N ILE A 120 -1.41 -27.67 7.01
CA ILE A 120 -0.48 -28.81 6.93
C ILE A 120 -1.20 -30.07 6.40
N LEU A 121 -2.53 -30.13 6.51
CA LEU A 121 -3.31 -31.27 6.03
C LEU A 121 -3.37 -31.25 4.50
N SER A 122 -3.01 -32.38 3.87
CA SER A 122 -3.04 -32.54 2.40
C SER A 122 -4.46 -32.60 1.83
N SER A 123 -5.45 -32.99 2.64
CA SER A 123 -6.87 -32.93 2.30
C SER A 123 -7.71 -32.80 3.56
N ILE A 124 -8.76 -31.99 3.50
CA ILE A 124 -9.73 -31.82 4.59
C ILE A 124 -10.94 -32.70 4.30
N SER A 125 -11.27 -33.57 5.25
CA SER A 125 -12.53 -34.32 5.28
C SER A 125 -13.69 -33.41 5.76
N PRO A 126 -14.94 -33.61 5.30
CA PRO A 126 -16.09 -32.85 5.78
C PRO A 126 -16.23 -32.86 7.32
N ILE A 127 -15.91 -33.98 7.96
CA ILE A 127 -15.97 -34.10 9.43
C ILE A 127 -14.89 -33.22 10.09
N THR A 128 -13.68 -33.22 9.53
CA THR A 128 -12.59 -32.36 10.03
C THR A 128 -12.90 -30.88 9.83
N GLN A 129 -13.63 -30.53 8.77
CA GLN A 129 -14.07 -29.16 8.52
C GLN A 129 -15.11 -28.68 9.56
N ILE A 130 -16.05 -29.55 9.95
CA ILE A 130 -17.03 -29.26 11.01
C ILE A 130 -16.33 -29.08 12.36
N SER A 131 -15.39 -29.98 12.69
CA SER A 131 -14.60 -29.88 13.93
C SER A 131 -13.74 -28.61 13.96
N TYR A 132 -13.11 -28.25 12.84
CA TYR A 132 -12.34 -27.01 12.69
C TYR A 132 -13.21 -25.77 12.94
N ARG A 133 -14.42 -25.75 12.37
CA ARG A 133 -15.37 -24.66 12.57
C ARG A 133 -15.76 -24.50 14.03
N HIS A 134 -16.10 -25.59 14.73
CA HIS A 134 -16.42 -25.51 16.16
C HIS A 134 -15.23 -25.06 17.02
N GLN A 135 -14.00 -25.46 16.68
CA GLN A 135 -12.81 -24.96 17.36
C GLN A 135 -12.63 -23.45 17.16
N ALA A 136 -12.85 -22.95 15.94
CA ALA A 136 -12.79 -21.51 15.67
C ALA A 136 -13.91 -20.73 16.39
N GLU A 137 -15.13 -21.26 16.40
CA GLU A 137 -16.28 -20.69 17.12
C GLU A 137 -16.08 -20.70 18.64
N SER A 138 -15.30 -21.62 19.20
CA SER A 138 -14.99 -21.63 20.63
C SER A 138 -13.91 -20.63 21.03
N ILE A 139 -13.04 -20.24 20.10
CA ILE A 139 -11.98 -19.23 20.33
C ILE A 139 -12.54 -17.81 20.20
N LEU A 140 -13.50 -17.63 19.29
CA LEU A 140 -14.30 -16.42 19.18
C LEU A 140 -15.38 -16.43 20.26
N GLU A 141 -15.69 -15.29 20.86
CA GLU A 141 -16.84 -15.20 21.77
C GLU A 141 -18.13 -15.02 20.97
N GLU A 142 -19.29 -15.46 21.51
CA GLU A 142 -20.58 -15.48 20.80
C GLU A 142 -21.03 -14.11 20.25
N GLU A 143 -20.51 -13.00 20.79
CA GLU A 143 -20.81 -11.64 20.35
C GLU A 143 -19.97 -11.13 19.18
N GLU A 144 -18.89 -11.83 18.77
CA GLU A 144 -17.88 -11.30 17.82
C GLU A 144 -18.25 -11.48 16.33
N GLY A 145 -19.41 -12.07 16.00
CA GLY A 145 -20.02 -12.02 14.67
C GLY A 145 -19.88 -13.29 13.81
N GLU A 146 -19.98 -13.12 12.48
CA GLU A 146 -19.98 -14.24 11.51
C GLU A 146 -18.55 -14.74 11.19
N LEU A 147 -18.38 -16.07 11.17
CA LEU A 147 -17.11 -16.71 10.81
C LEU A 147 -16.98 -16.90 9.29
N PHE A 148 -15.89 -16.38 8.71
CA PHE A 148 -15.57 -16.56 7.29
C PHE A 148 -14.33 -17.43 7.09
N ARG A 149 -14.34 -18.25 6.04
CA ARG A 149 -13.17 -19.03 5.63
C ARG A 149 -12.39 -18.27 4.55
N ALA A 150 -11.12 -17.98 4.83
CA ALA A 150 -10.22 -17.39 3.85
C ALA A 150 -9.51 -18.50 3.03
N GLU A 151 -9.73 -18.52 1.72
CA GLU A 151 -8.99 -19.35 0.78
C GLU A 151 -8.16 -18.49 -0.16
N TRP A 152 -6.87 -18.84 -0.30
CA TRP A 152 -6.01 -18.22 -1.29
C TRP A 152 -5.85 -19.20 -2.46
N VAL A 153 -6.47 -18.86 -3.59
CA VAL A 153 -6.30 -19.62 -4.83
C VAL A 153 -5.03 -19.10 -5.50
N SER A 154 -3.98 -19.92 -5.50
CA SER A 154 -2.80 -19.63 -6.31
C SER A 154 -3.19 -19.84 -7.78
N TYR A 155 -3.49 -18.77 -8.50
CA TYR A 155 -3.60 -18.79 -9.95
C TYR A 155 -2.19 -18.87 -10.56
N PHE A 156 -1.52 -20.00 -10.38
CA PHE A 156 -0.24 -20.27 -11.03
C PHE A 156 -0.33 -21.53 -11.89
N SER A 157 -1.18 -21.45 -12.92
CA SER A 157 -1.14 -22.31 -14.11
C SER A 157 -2.08 -21.76 -15.19
N PHE A 158 -1.79 -20.56 -15.72
CA PHE A 158 -2.32 -20.14 -17.02
C PHE A 158 -1.34 -20.52 -18.13
N SER A 159 -1.06 -21.82 -18.24
CA SER A 159 -0.43 -22.43 -19.41
C SER A 159 -0.56 -23.94 -19.23
N ASP A 160 -1.69 -24.50 -19.67
CA ASP A 160 -1.83 -25.84 -20.25
C ASP A 160 -3.31 -26.20 -20.43
N THR A 161 -4.07 -25.37 -21.15
CA THR A 161 -5.44 -25.76 -21.58
C THR A 161 -5.75 -25.37 -23.02
N SER A 162 -4.73 -24.96 -23.79
CA SER A 162 -4.84 -24.81 -25.25
C SER A 162 -4.44 -26.07 -26.03
N ALA A 163 -3.97 -27.13 -25.36
CA ALA A 163 -3.61 -28.39 -26.02
C ALA A 163 -4.73 -29.45 -26.06
N GLU A 164 -5.69 -29.42 -25.14
CA GLU A 164 -6.75 -30.45 -25.09
C GLU A 164 -7.98 -30.14 -25.97
N ALA A 165 -8.16 -28.88 -26.40
CA ALA A 165 -9.27 -28.50 -27.28
C ALA A 165 -9.10 -29.00 -28.74
N SER A 166 -7.88 -29.39 -29.14
CA SER A 166 -7.58 -29.82 -30.52
C SER A 166 -7.65 -31.33 -30.74
N GLN A 167 -7.81 -32.15 -29.70
CA GLN A 167 -7.89 -33.62 -29.85
C GLN A 167 -9.32 -34.17 -29.77
N ASN A 168 -10.27 -33.43 -29.19
CA ASN A 168 -11.67 -33.87 -29.07
C ASN A 168 -12.57 -33.56 -30.27
N THR A 169 -12.09 -32.81 -31.27
CA THR A 169 -12.85 -32.54 -32.52
C THR A 169 -12.67 -33.61 -33.59
N THR A 170 -11.66 -34.48 -33.50
CA THR A 170 -11.41 -35.56 -34.48
C THR A 170 -12.11 -36.88 -34.10
N ARG A 171 -12.57 -37.06 -32.86
CA ARG A 171 -13.24 -38.30 -32.40
C ARG A 171 -14.76 -38.33 -32.58
N ARG A 172 -15.38 -37.27 -33.11
CA ARG A 172 -16.84 -37.18 -33.39
C ARG A 172 -17.21 -37.29 -34.88
N ARG A 173 -16.26 -37.62 -35.74
CA ARG A 173 -16.52 -37.97 -37.16
C ARG A 173 -15.78 -39.26 -37.49
N ASN A 174 -16.40 -40.38 -37.14
CA ASN A 174 -16.39 -41.66 -37.84
C ASN A 174 -17.39 -42.58 -37.15
#